data_AF-A0A3P2A614-F1
#
_entry.id   AF-A0A3P2A614-F1
#
_cell.length_a   1.000
_cell.length_b   1.000
_cell.length_c   1.000
_cell.angle_alpha   90.00
_cell.angle_beta   90.00
_cell.angle_gamma   90.00
#
_symmetry.space_group_name_H-M   'P 1'
#
loop_
_entity.id
_entity.type
_entity.pdbx_description
1 polymer ?
#
loop_
_entity_poly.entity_id
_entity_poly.type
_entity_poly.pdbx_seq_one_letter_code
_entity_poly.pdbx_strand_id
1 'polypeptide(L)'
;MITPIYDVSLPSNVKSLLHSLIGRKLIKMLRCNNDSIEYLIKTFELEPRDFFSLCLGPILLYFEDGLIFGGSSDPSRNSVLVWVEKNEIGQTTQWLQEEDKNLIPFDAKDFTHWSVFLNQKIKSVSILKEIEKENLKKMELANERGVLLNFENGLSLIISHGLNDNSDSTTIISLEEINSYFKGKLNYIDIL
;
A
#
# COMPACT_ATOMS: atom_id res chain seq x y z
N MET A 1 14.09 17.23 1.69
CA MET A 1 13.10 17.90 0.80
C MET A 1 11.76 17.77 1.50
N ILE A 2 10.94 18.83 1.59
CA ILE A 2 9.62 18.74 2.25
C ILE A 2 8.62 18.25 1.21
N THR A 3 7.87 17.22 1.55
CA THR A 3 6.81 16.69 0.71
C THR A 3 5.55 17.54 0.88
N PRO A 4 4.93 18.03 -0.22
CA PRO A 4 3.61 18.63 -0.15
C PRO A 4 2.62 17.66 0.47
N ILE A 5 1.61 18.17 1.17
CA ILE A 5 0.48 17.31 1.51
C ILE A 5 -0.30 17.04 0.23
N TYR A 6 -0.53 15.75 -0.05
CA TYR A 6 -1.33 15.28 -1.15
C TYR A 6 -2.63 14.70 -0.61
N ASP A 7 -3.75 15.16 -1.13
CA ASP A 7 -5.03 14.47 -0.98
C ASP A 7 -5.00 13.12 -1.69
N VAL A 8 -5.98 12.27 -1.35
CA VAL A 8 -6.16 10.95 -1.95
C VAL A 8 -6.20 11.03 -3.48
N SER A 9 -5.25 10.37 -4.14
CA SER A 9 -5.07 10.47 -5.59
C SER A 9 -4.59 9.16 -6.21
N LEU A 10 -4.72 9.06 -7.54
CA LEU A 10 -4.13 7.96 -8.30
C LEU A 10 -2.59 8.07 -8.29
N PRO A 11 -1.86 6.96 -8.20
CA PRO A 11 -0.39 6.94 -8.26
C PRO A 11 0.19 7.75 -9.43
N SER A 12 -0.40 7.65 -10.63
CA SER A 12 0.08 8.38 -11.82
C SER A 12 -0.06 9.89 -11.73
N ASN A 13 -0.94 10.41 -10.89
CA ASN A 13 -1.13 11.86 -10.67
C ASN A 13 -0.13 12.42 -9.65
N VAL A 14 0.55 11.57 -8.89
CA VAL A 14 1.46 11.97 -7.81
C VAL A 14 2.85 11.34 -7.96
N LYS A 15 3.34 11.21 -9.19
CA LYS A 15 4.67 10.61 -9.46
C LYS A 15 5.81 11.28 -8.69
N SER A 16 5.75 12.60 -8.48
CA SER A 16 6.74 13.33 -7.67
C SER A 16 6.75 12.89 -6.21
N LEU A 17 5.59 12.56 -5.65
CA LEU A 17 5.47 11.97 -4.32
C LEU A 17 6.10 10.57 -4.31
N LEU A 18 5.74 9.72 -5.26
CA LEU A 18 6.30 8.36 -5.35
C LEU A 18 7.83 8.37 -5.52
N HIS A 19 8.34 9.29 -6.34
CA HIS A 19 9.77 9.49 -6.52
C HIS A 19 10.43 9.93 -5.21
N SER A 20 9.77 10.78 -4.43
CA SER A 20 10.31 11.26 -3.16
C SER A 20 10.48 10.16 -2.12
N LEU A 21 9.81 9.01 -2.27
CA LEU A 21 9.96 7.85 -1.39
C LEU A 21 11.33 7.15 -1.57
N ILE A 22 11.95 7.29 -2.75
CA ILE A 22 13.23 6.64 -3.06
C ILE A 22 14.32 7.17 -2.12
N GLY A 23 15.06 6.23 -1.52
CA GLY A 23 16.11 6.48 -0.54
C GLY A 23 15.63 6.61 0.91
N ARG A 24 14.31 6.70 1.15
CA ARG A 24 13.77 6.78 2.51
C ARG A 24 13.75 5.42 3.18
N LYS A 25 14.06 5.41 4.47
CA LYS A 25 13.98 4.22 5.31
C LYS A 25 12.58 4.06 5.91
N LEU A 26 11.96 2.92 5.66
CA LEU A 26 10.69 2.52 6.26
C LEU A 26 10.95 2.08 7.71
N ILE A 27 10.28 2.70 8.69
CA ILE A 27 10.49 2.41 10.12
C ILE A 27 9.28 1.78 10.80
N LYS A 28 8.07 1.97 10.26
CA LYS A 28 6.83 1.40 10.79
C LYS A 28 5.82 1.22 9.65
N MET A 29 5.02 0.16 9.74
CA MET A 29 3.90 -0.08 8.85
C MET A 29 2.68 -0.38 9.70
N LEU A 30 1.56 0.28 9.41
CA LEU A 30 0.29 0.02 10.07
C LEU A 30 -0.77 -0.45 9.09
N ARG A 31 -1.58 -1.40 9.55
CA ARG A 31 -2.91 -1.67 9.02
C ARG A 31 -3.93 -1.13 10.01
N CYS A 32 -4.78 -0.20 9.61
CA CYS A 32 -5.86 0.28 10.47
C CYS A 32 -7.13 -0.53 10.19
N ASN A 33 -7.68 -1.20 11.20
CA ASN A 33 -8.84 -2.07 11.06
C ASN A 33 -9.94 -1.73 12.08
N ASN A 34 -11.21 -2.03 11.78
CA ASN A 34 -12.31 -1.79 12.72
C ASN A 34 -12.50 -2.94 13.74
N ASP A 35 -11.97 -4.12 13.41
CA ASP A 35 -12.13 -5.35 14.17
C ASP A 35 -10.83 -5.69 14.91
N SER A 36 -10.95 -6.32 16.09
CA SER A 36 -9.79 -6.72 16.88
C SER A 36 -9.10 -7.96 16.29
N ILE A 37 -7.82 -8.14 16.63
CA ILE A 37 -7.05 -9.33 16.24
C ILE A 37 -7.77 -10.61 16.70
N GLU A 38 -8.29 -10.64 17.93
CA GLU A 38 -8.98 -11.81 18.48
C GLU A 38 -10.25 -12.15 17.69
N TYR A 39 -11.02 -11.14 17.29
CA TYR A 39 -12.21 -11.34 16.46
C TYR A 39 -11.84 -11.90 15.10
N LEU A 40 -10.82 -11.33 14.46
CA LEU A 40 -10.36 -11.71 13.13
C LEU A 40 -9.85 -13.15 13.10
N ILE A 41 -9.02 -13.55 14.08
CA ILE A 41 -8.54 -14.94 14.21
C ILE A 41 -9.72 -15.89 14.44
N LYS A 42 -10.63 -15.56 15.36
CA LYS A 42 -11.72 -16.47 15.73
C LYS A 42 -12.76 -16.64 14.63
N THR A 43 -13.02 -15.60 13.85
CA THR A 43 -14.13 -15.55 12.89
C THR A 43 -13.69 -15.96 11.49
N PHE A 44 -12.48 -15.59 11.09
CA PHE A 44 -11.96 -15.80 9.73
C PHE A 44 -10.75 -16.74 9.69
N GLU A 45 -10.36 -17.32 10.84
CA GLU A 45 -9.24 -18.26 10.95
C GLU A 45 -7.92 -17.68 10.40
N LEU A 46 -7.74 -16.36 10.52
CA LEU A 46 -6.55 -15.68 10.00
C LEU A 46 -5.30 -16.08 10.79
N GLU A 47 -4.21 -16.33 10.06
CA GLU A 47 -2.88 -16.47 10.63
C GLU A 47 -2.18 -15.11 10.72
N PRO A 48 -1.18 -14.92 11.60
CA PRO A 48 -0.40 -13.69 11.71
C PRO A 48 0.13 -13.14 10.37
N ARG A 49 0.47 -14.01 9.41
CA ARG A 49 0.91 -13.58 8.07
C ARG A 49 -0.19 -12.91 7.25
N ASP A 50 -1.45 -13.19 7.53
CA ASP A 50 -2.58 -12.73 6.70
C ASP A 50 -3.04 -11.32 7.03
N PHE A 51 -2.59 -10.74 8.15
CA PHE A 51 -3.16 -9.49 8.68
C PHE A 51 -3.00 -8.27 7.76
N PHE A 52 -1.96 -8.24 6.94
CA PHE A 52 -1.77 -7.16 5.97
C PHE A 52 -2.30 -7.51 4.57
N SER A 53 -2.54 -8.79 4.29
CA SER A 53 -3.00 -9.30 2.99
C SER A 53 -4.52 -9.49 2.91
N LEU A 54 -5.18 -9.86 4.01
CA LEU A 54 -6.58 -10.31 4.02
C LEU A 54 -7.52 -9.46 4.89
N CYS A 55 -7.00 -8.71 5.85
CA CYS A 55 -7.83 -7.79 6.64
C CYS A 55 -8.31 -6.62 5.78
N LEU A 56 -9.34 -5.89 6.20
CA LEU A 56 -9.78 -4.64 5.54
C LEU A 56 -9.04 -3.42 6.09
N GLY A 57 -9.18 -2.30 5.37
CA GLY A 57 -8.71 -0.99 5.81
C GLY A 57 -7.49 -0.44 5.05
N PRO A 58 -7.16 0.82 5.33
CA PRO A 58 -6.00 1.50 4.75
C PRO A 58 -4.68 0.99 5.34
N ILE A 59 -3.61 1.23 4.59
CA ILE A 59 -2.23 0.97 5.01
C ILE A 59 -1.50 2.29 5.16
N LEU A 60 -0.71 2.39 6.22
CA LEU A 60 0.18 3.53 6.46
C LEU A 60 1.62 3.08 6.55
N LEU A 61 2.50 3.78 5.85
CA LEU A 61 3.94 3.58 5.85
C LEU A 61 4.61 4.80 6.48
N TYR A 62 5.39 4.57 7.53
CA TYR A 62 6.08 5.61 8.30
C TYR A 62 7.56 5.58 7.94
N PHE A 63 8.09 6.73 7.53
CA PHE A 63 9.49 6.90 7.17
C PHE A 63 10.30 7.57 8.28
N GLU A 64 11.62 7.34 8.28
CA GLU A 64 12.53 7.84 9.32
C GLU A 64 12.56 9.37 9.44
N ASP A 65 12.21 10.08 8.37
CA ASP A 65 12.16 11.55 8.31
C ASP A 65 10.82 12.14 8.76
N GLY A 66 9.89 11.29 9.20
CA GLY A 66 8.58 11.70 9.71
C GLY A 66 7.46 11.74 8.66
N LEU A 67 7.74 11.45 7.38
CA LEU A 67 6.70 11.26 6.38
C LEU A 67 5.83 10.04 6.71
N ILE A 68 4.51 10.21 6.62
CA ILE A 68 3.51 9.14 6.66
C ILE A 68 2.81 9.10 5.30
N PHE A 69 3.02 7.99 4.59
CA PHE A 69 2.42 7.73 3.28
C PHE A 69 1.30 6.70 3.43
N GLY A 70 0.12 7.01 2.90
CA GLY A 70 -1.04 6.15 2.98
C GLY A 70 -1.38 5.50 1.64
N GLY A 71 -2.02 4.33 1.71
CA GLY A 71 -2.54 3.60 0.56
C GLY A 71 -3.87 2.89 0.86
N SER A 72 -4.79 2.91 -0.11
CA SER A 72 -6.07 2.20 -0.04
C SER A 72 -6.56 1.82 -1.43
N SER A 73 -7.43 0.83 -1.54
CA SER A 73 -8.12 0.46 -2.77
C SER A 73 -9.29 1.40 -3.08
N ASP A 74 -9.52 1.64 -4.37
CA ASP A 74 -10.74 2.23 -4.94
C ASP A 74 -11.27 1.33 -6.06
N PRO A 75 -12.26 0.48 -5.74
CA PRO A 75 -12.90 -0.42 -6.71
C PRO A 75 -13.52 0.32 -7.90
N SER A 76 -14.02 1.55 -7.70
CA SER A 76 -14.65 2.32 -8.77
C SER A 76 -13.67 2.73 -9.86
N ARG A 77 -12.37 2.80 -9.53
CA ARG A 77 -11.27 3.12 -10.45
C ARG A 77 -10.41 1.90 -10.79
N ASN A 78 -10.74 0.73 -10.27
CA ASN A 78 -9.93 -0.48 -10.39
C ASN A 78 -8.46 -0.22 -10.01
N SER A 79 -8.21 0.58 -8.97
CA SER A 79 -6.88 1.12 -8.65
C SER A 79 -6.64 1.22 -7.16
N VAL A 80 -5.36 1.26 -6.77
CA VAL A 80 -4.96 1.84 -5.49
C VAL A 80 -5.00 3.36 -5.57
N LEU A 81 -5.30 3.99 -4.45
CA LEU A 81 -5.17 5.41 -4.17
C LEU A 81 -4.08 5.60 -3.11
N VAL A 82 -3.38 6.72 -3.21
CA VAL A 82 -2.26 7.07 -2.33
C VAL A 82 -2.37 8.52 -1.86
N TRP A 83 -1.80 8.83 -0.71
CA TRP A 83 -1.81 10.18 -0.13
C TRP A 83 -0.63 10.39 0.84
N VAL A 84 -0.45 11.64 1.25
CA VAL A 84 0.42 12.00 2.38
C VAL A 84 -0.46 12.31 3.57
N GLU A 85 -0.37 11.50 4.61
CA GLU A 85 -1.12 11.73 5.84
C GLU A 85 -0.45 12.78 6.72
N LYS A 86 0.88 12.71 6.78
CA LYS A 86 1.72 13.67 7.51
C LYS A 86 3.04 13.85 6.77
N ASN A 87 3.50 15.09 6.60
CA ASN A 87 4.83 15.34 6.03
C ASN A 87 5.93 15.46 7.09
N GLU A 88 7.16 15.67 6.64
CA GLU A 88 8.37 15.66 7.46
C GLU A 88 8.38 16.77 8.53
N ILE A 89 7.65 17.87 8.29
CA ILE A 89 7.52 18.99 9.24
C ILE A 89 6.26 18.88 10.11
N GLY A 90 5.51 17.79 9.98
CA GLY A 90 4.33 17.49 10.78
C GLY A 90 3.03 18.14 10.34
N GLN A 91 2.96 18.67 9.12
CA GLN A 91 1.69 19.10 8.54
C GLN A 91 0.83 17.89 8.18
N THR A 92 -0.49 18.03 8.32
CA THR A 92 -1.49 17.01 7.95
C THR A 92 -2.65 17.67 7.19
N THR A 93 -3.33 16.94 6.33
CA THR A 93 -4.60 17.40 5.69
C THR A 93 -5.81 17.20 6.59
N GLN A 94 -5.77 16.17 7.42
CA GLN A 94 -6.85 15.77 8.33
C GLN A 94 -6.26 15.21 9.64
N TRP A 95 -7.13 14.65 10.49
CA TRP A 95 -6.72 13.86 11.65
C TRP A 95 -5.97 12.60 11.19
N LEU A 96 -4.99 12.17 11.98
CA LEU A 96 -4.25 10.94 11.70
C LEU A 96 -5.19 9.74 11.90
N GLN A 97 -5.17 8.78 11.00
CA GLN A 97 -5.98 7.57 11.14
C GLN A 97 -5.59 6.75 12.37
N GLU A 98 -4.32 6.81 12.81
CA GLU A 98 -3.91 6.18 14.08
C GLU A 98 -4.52 6.83 15.33
N GLU A 99 -5.11 8.03 15.19
CA GLU A 99 -5.84 8.73 16.26
C GLU A 99 -7.36 8.47 16.23
N ASP A 100 -7.89 7.81 15.18
CA ASP A 100 -9.29 7.43 15.13
C ASP A 100 -9.58 6.34 16.17
N LYS A 101 -10.42 6.66 17.14
CA LYS A 101 -10.78 5.77 18.25
C LYS A 101 -11.54 4.51 17.81
N ASN A 102 -12.06 4.49 16.59
CA ASN A 102 -12.74 3.33 16.02
C ASN A 102 -11.79 2.42 15.26
N LEU A 103 -10.55 2.85 15.02
CA LEU A 103 -9.53 2.08 14.32
C LEU A 103 -8.57 1.43 15.32
N ILE A 104 -8.29 0.16 15.07
CA ILE A 104 -7.32 -0.66 15.79
C ILE A 104 -6.11 -0.82 14.85
N PRO A 105 -4.96 -0.24 15.20
CA PRO A 105 -3.76 -0.35 14.37
C PRO A 105 -3.06 -1.69 14.62
N PHE A 106 -2.77 -2.43 13.55
CA PHE A 106 -1.88 -3.57 13.57
C PHE A 106 -0.51 -3.13 13.08
N ASP A 107 0.53 -3.32 13.90
CA ASP A 107 1.89 -2.90 13.59
C ASP A 107 2.68 -4.08 13.01
N ALA A 108 3.30 -3.89 11.84
CA ALA A 108 4.08 -4.93 11.17
C ALA A 108 5.21 -5.50 12.04
N LYS A 109 5.71 -4.75 13.03
CA LYS A 109 6.73 -5.24 13.96
C LYS A 109 6.27 -6.48 14.76
N ASP A 110 4.96 -6.61 14.96
CA ASP A 110 4.34 -7.70 15.73
C ASP A 110 4.17 -8.98 14.89
N PHE A 111 4.50 -8.92 13.58
CA PHE A 111 4.33 -10.01 12.63
C PHE A 111 5.64 -10.31 11.90
N THR A 112 6.27 -11.46 12.19
CA THR A 112 7.56 -11.86 11.62
C THR A 112 7.62 -11.81 10.10
N HIS A 113 6.51 -12.09 9.41
CA HIS A 113 6.44 -12.05 7.95
C HIS A 113 6.54 -10.61 7.40
N TRP A 114 6.02 -9.62 8.13
CA TRP A 114 5.95 -8.22 7.70
C TRP A 114 7.09 -7.36 8.25
N SER A 115 7.65 -7.74 9.41
CA SER A 115 8.74 -6.98 10.04
C SER A 115 10.04 -6.96 9.22
N VAL A 116 10.20 -7.86 8.24
CA VAL A 116 11.35 -7.93 7.33
C VAL A 116 11.53 -6.68 6.45
N PHE A 117 10.46 -5.92 6.21
CA PHE A 117 10.49 -4.68 5.43
C PHE A 117 10.91 -3.47 6.28
N LEU A 118 10.87 -3.60 7.61
CA LEU A 118 11.25 -2.52 8.51
C LEU A 118 12.76 -2.31 8.51
N ASN A 119 13.14 -1.06 8.75
CA ASN A 119 14.51 -0.58 8.70
C ASN A 119 15.22 -0.71 7.34
N GLN A 120 14.45 -0.92 6.26
CA GLN A 120 14.97 -0.98 4.90
C GLN A 120 14.74 0.33 4.16
N LYS A 121 15.68 0.70 3.29
CA LYS A 121 15.52 1.83 2.39
C LYS A 121 14.88 1.42 1.08
N ILE A 122 13.99 2.27 0.56
CA ILE A 122 13.40 2.09 -0.76
C ILE A 122 14.47 2.40 -1.81
N LYS A 123 14.74 1.41 -2.66
CA LYS A 123 15.66 1.50 -3.80
C LYS A 123 14.95 2.02 -5.05
N SER A 124 13.73 1.58 -5.31
CA SER A 124 12.94 2.05 -6.45
C SER A 124 11.45 1.92 -6.20
N VAL A 125 10.67 2.68 -6.98
CA VAL A 125 9.21 2.64 -6.96
C VAL A 125 8.67 2.46 -8.37
N SER A 126 7.65 1.62 -8.53
CA SER A 126 6.97 1.42 -9.82
C SER A 126 5.46 1.36 -9.61
N ILE A 127 4.68 1.85 -10.58
CA ILE A 127 3.22 1.67 -10.62
C ILE A 127 2.92 0.40 -11.42
N LEU A 128 2.11 -0.50 -10.86
CA LEU A 128 1.63 -1.71 -11.52
C LEU A 128 0.27 -1.40 -12.14
N LYS A 129 0.21 -1.37 -13.47
CA LYS A 129 -1.01 -1.06 -14.21
C LYS A 129 -1.51 -2.30 -14.96
N GLU A 130 -2.75 -2.72 -14.70
CA GLU A 130 -3.39 -3.80 -15.45
C GLU A 130 -3.64 -3.36 -16.89
N ILE A 131 -3.17 -4.16 -17.83
CA ILE A 131 -3.38 -4.03 -19.26
C ILE A 131 -4.56 -4.94 -19.61
N GLU A 132 -5.77 -4.38 -19.51
CA GLU A 132 -6.98 -5.06 -19.96
C GLU A 132 -7.20 -4.83 -21.46
N LYS A 133 -7.52 -5.88 -22.20
CA LYS A 133 -7.76 -5.82 -23.66
C LYS A 133 -9.15 -6.31 -24.05
N GLU A 134 -9.83 -7.04 -23.18
CA GLU A 134 -11.07 -7.75 -23.51
C GLU A 134 -12.31 -7.11 -22.86
N ASN A 135 -12.14 -6.46 -21.71
CA ASN A 135 -13.24 -5.81 -20.99
C ASN A 135 -13.25 -4.29 -21.19
N LEU A 136 -14.12 -3.82 -22.10
CA LEU A 136 -14.28 -2.39 -22.42
C LEU A 136 -14.54 -1.50 -21.20
N LYS A 137 -15.34 -1.96 -20.23
CA LYS A 137 -15.63 -1.17 -19.01
C LYS A 137 -14.38 -0.95 -18.17
N LYS A 138 -13.52 -1.97 -18.07
CA LYS A 138 -12.24 -1.85 -17.37
C LYS A 138 -11.26 -0.97 -18.13
N MET A 139 -11.26 -1.01 -19.47
CA MET A 139 -10.34 -0.18 -20.28
C MET A 139 -10.51 1.33 -20.05
N GLU A 140 -11.69 1.77 -19.63
CA GLU A 140 -11.97 3.18 -19.29
C GLU A 140 -11.47 3.58 -17.89
N LEU A 141 -11.10 2.62 -17.04
CA LEU A 141 -10.61 2.86 -15.69
C LEU A 141 -9.10 3.10 -15.66
N ALA A 142 -8.61 3.66 -14.54
CA ALA A 142 -7.18 3.94 -14.37
C ALA A 142 -6.34 2.66 -14.34
N ASN A 143 -6.89 1.58 -13.77
CA ASN A 143 -6.27 0.24 -13.70
C ASN A 143 -4.90 0.20 -13.00
N GLU A 144 -4.61 1.15 -12.11
CA GLU A 144 -3.36 1.21 -11.35
C GLU A 144 -3.47 0.31 -10.14
N ARG A 145 -3.38 -1.00 -10.37
CA ARG A 145 -3.63 -2.07 -9.38
C ARG A 145 -2.62 -2.12 -8.25
N GLY A 146 -1.47 -1.44 -8.34
CA GLY A 146 -0.59 -1.34 -7.19
C GLY A 146 0.57 -0.36 -7.30
N VAL A 147 1.21 -0.11 -6.16
CA VAL A 147 2.48 0.59 -6.03
C VAL A 147 3.51 -0.40 -5.48
N LEU A 148 4.51 -0.72 -6.29
CA LEU A 148 5.63 -1.59 -5.94
C LEU A 148 6.76 -0.75 -5.36
N LEU A 149 7.21 -1.13 -4.17
CA LEU A 149 8.39 -0.61 -3.49
C LEU A 149 9.45 -1.72 -3.49
N ASN A 150 10.58 -1.48 -4.14
CA ASN A 150 11.73 -2.37 -4.06
C ASN A 150 12.70 -1.82 -3.01
N PHE A 151 13.20 -2.67 -2.13
CA PHE A 151 14.10 -2.29 -1.05
C PHE A 151 15.56 -2.63 -1.35
N GLU A 152 16.50 -1.99 -0.65
CA GLU A 152 17.94 -2.23 -0.82
C GLU A 152 18.36 -3.68 -0.48
N ASN A 153 17.64 -4.36 0.40
CA ASN A 153 17.89 -5.77 0.73
C ASN A 153 17.37 -6.77 -0.33
N GLY A 154 16.80 -6.28 -1.44
CA GLY A 154 16.27 -7.10 -2.53
C GLY A 154 14.84 -7.58 -2.31
N LEU A 155 14.20 -7.26 -1.19
CA LEU A 155 12.77 -7.52 -0.99
C LEU A 155 11.89 -6.52 -1.74
N SER A 156 10.66 -6.92 -2.00
CA SER A 156 9.65 -6.12 -2.69
C SER A 156 8.34 -6.15 -1.94
N LEU A 157 7.71 -4.99 -1.80
CA LEU A 157 6.40 -4.81 -1.18
C LEU A 157 5.46 -4.12 -2.16
N ILE A 158 4.23 -4.58 -2.27
CA ILE A 158 3.22 -4.00 -3.14
C ILE A 158 2.04 -3.57 -2.29
N ILE A 159 1.70 -2.28 -2.34
CA ILE A 159 0.37 -1.82 -1.95
C ILE A 159 -0.54 -2.12 -3.13
N SER A 160 -1.51 -3.00 -2.92
CA SER A 160 -2.26 -3.68 -3.97
C SER A 160 -3.76 -3.46 -3.83
N HIS A 161 -4.40 -3.32 -4.98
CA HIS A 161 -5.83 -3.51 -5.17
C HIS A 161 -6.00 -4.88 -5.82
N GLY A 162 -6.34 -5.89 -5.02
CA GLY A 162 -6.67 -7.25 -5.45
C GLY A 162 -5.67 -7.94 -6.40
N LEU A 163 -4.36 -7.68 -6.31
CA LEU A 163 -3.39 -8.38 -7.17
C LEU A 163 -3.19 -9.85 -6.77
N ASN A 164 -3.50 -10.24 -5.54
CA ASN A 164 -3.40 -11.61 -5.02
C ASN A 164 -4.65 -12.46 -5.25
N ASP A 165 -5.84 -11.85 -5.20
CA ASP A 165 -7.12 -12.56 -5.17
C ASP A 165 -8.23 -11.91 -6.02
N ASN A 166 -7.92 -10.81 -6.72
CA ASN A 166 -8.88 -10.00 -7.46
C ASN A 166 -10.01 -9.41 -6.59
N SER A 167 -9.80 -9.26 -5.29
CA SER A 167 -10.72 -8.58 -4.38
C SER A 167 -10.66 -7.05 -4.53
N ASP A 168 -11.66 -6.40 -3.95
CA ASP A 168 -11.79 -4.94 -3.92
C ASP A 168 -11.02 -4.29 -2.76
N SER A 169 -10.41 -5.12 -1.90
CA SER A 169 -9.74 -4.70 -0.68
C SER A 169 -8.32 -4.20 -0.94
N THR A 170 -7.83 -3.30 -0.09
CA THR A 170 -6.40 -2.96 -0.05
C THR A 170 -5.64 -4.16 0.49
N THR A 171 -4.60 -4.62 -0.18
CA THR A 171 -3.75 -5.72 0.30
C THR A 171 -2.29 -5.29 0.25
N ILE A 172 -1.47 -5.84 1.14
CA ILE A 172 -0.02 -5.75 1.03
C ILE A 172 0.48 -7.13 0.66
N ILE A 173 1.26 -7.20 -0.42
CA ILE A 173 1.75 -8.47 -0.94
C ILE A 173 3.19 -8.33 -1.45
N SER A 174 3.90 -9.43 -1.54
CA SER A 174 5.15 -9.57 -2.28
C SER A 174 4.88 -9.83 -3.77
N LEU A 175 5.92 -9.74 -4.61
CA LEU A 175 5.82 -10.06 -6.04
C LEU A 175 5.40 -11.52 -6.30
N GLU A 176 5.79 -12.44 -5.42
CA GLU A 176 5.51 -13.87 -5.55
C GLU A 176 4.03 -14.20 -5.29
N GLU A 177 3.32 -13.33 -4.60
CA GLU A 177 1.90 -13.47 -4.24
C GLU A 177 0.96 -12.88 -5.30
N ILE A 178 1.48 -12.30 -6.38
CA ILE A 178 0.65 -11.86 -7.50
C ILE A 178 -0.05 -13.07 -8.13
N ASN A 179 -1.37 -12.99 -8.23
CA ASN A 179 -2.18 -14.05 -8.81
C ASN A 179 -1.75 -14.36 -10.24
N SER A 180 -1.71 -15.65 -10.59
CA SER A 180 -1.39 -16.12 -11.94
C SER A 180 -2.26 -15.49 -13.04
N TYR A 181 -3.49 -15.05 -12.71
CA TYR A 181 -4.37 -14.29 -13.60
C TYR A 181 -3.68 -13.05 -14.22
N PHE A 182 -2.85 -12.36 -13.44
CA PHE A 182 -2.17 -11.13 -13.86
C PHE A 182 -0.88 -11.38 -14.66
N LYS A 183 -0.47 -12.64 -14.85
CA LYS A 183 0.75 -12.99 -15.59
C LYS A 183 0.65 -12.48 -17.03
N GLY A 184 1.56 -11.58 -17.42
CA GLY A 184 1.57 -10.95 -18.73
C GLY A 184 0.51 -9.86 -18.92
N LYS A 185 -0.23 -9.49 -17.85
CA LYS A 185 -1.26 -8.44 -17.86
C LYS A 185 -0.87 -7.19 -17.07
N LEU A 186 0.35 -7.11 -16.53
CA LEU A 186 0.80 -5.94 -15.79
C LEU A 186 1.87 -5.18 -16.58
N ASN A 187 1.66 -3.88 -16.72
CA ASN A 187 2.71 -2.94 -17.09
C ASN A 187 3.35 -2.38 -15.82
N TYR A 188 4.68 -2.39 -15.78
CA TYR A 188 5.45 -1.77 -14.70
C TYR A 188 5.91 -0.41 -15.18
N ILE A 189 5.39 0.65 -14.55
CA ILE A 189 5.74 2.03 -14.88
C ILE A 189 6.70 2.52 -13.81
N ASP A 190 7.99 2.49 -14.12
CA ASP A 190 9.02 2.94 -13.20
C ASP A 190 8.92 4.44 -12.92
N ILE A 191 9.11 4.80 -11.65
CA ILE A 191 9.20 6.18 -11.21
C ILE A 191 10.67 6.59 -11.24
N LEU A 192 10.98 7.50 -12.16
CA LEU A 192 12.31 8.06 -12.41
C LEU A 192 12.49 9.43 -11.78
#